data_AF-A0A1C3KHI3-F1
#
_entry.id   AF-A0A1C3KHI3-F1
#
_cell.length_a   1.000
_cell.length_b   1.000
_cell.length_c   1.000
_cell.angle_alpha   90.00
_cell.angle_beta   90.00
_cell.angle_gamma   90.00
#
_symmetry.space_group_name_H-M   'P 1'
#
loop_
_entity.id
_entity.type
_entity.pdbx_description
1 polymer ?
#
loop_
_entity_poly.entity_id
_entity_poly.type
_entity_poly.pdbx_seq_one_letter_code
_entity_poly.pdbx_strand_id
1 'polypeptide(L)'
;MATATHEEYYKLADGYMSYKNELDSYLNDSHSHYNSYCKAIITSVLGNNLGYIQTCVAFLKYSDNLKQDEFLLKDNVPCEYFNIWFKEQLRNIPNNIYDVSEFYNILNSHHQSKQFVNDLCVGKIKDIDDSLFKNFQFLHNLYYNLNIYQSISEEHDELSYCNSATKCRESYETEVSNCTSTNPSLLCKELMKFKEQYNSEMQIKEKCPNIEKKILSYPGHEDTAQQLESRDSQSAFQTRSASRGEDSREVGSSEPNSIHDSIVIPVSVILLISFLFLIFYKVYNNNF
;
A
#
# COMPACT_ATOMS: atom_id res chain seq x y z
N MET A 1 13.31 20.66 -12.40
CA MET A 1 13.12 19.56 -11.42
C MET A 1 11.67 19.12 -11.54
N ALA A 2 11.42 17.85 -11.84
CA ALA A 2 10.05 17.36 -11.94
C ALA A 2 9.48 17.18 -10.54
N THR A 3 8.46 17.95 -10.18
CA THR A 3 7.61 17.66 -9.02
C THR A 3 6.98 16.27 -9.22
N ALA A 4 6.86 15.49 -8.14
CA ALA A 4 5.99 14.31 -8.23
C ALA A 4 4.59 14.82 -8.61
N THR A 5 4.00 14.23 -9.64
CA THR A 5 2.65 14.62 -10.03
C THR A 5 1.70 14.25 -8.89
N HIS A 6 0.63 15.04 -8.70
CA HIS A 6 -0.37 14.75 -7.66
C HIS A 6 -0.94 13.32 -7.82
N GLU A 7 -1.00 12.82 -9.05
CA GLU A 7 -1.44 11.46 -9.38
C GLU A 7 -0.47 10.38 -8.88
N GLU A 8 0.84 10.55 -9.09
CA GLU A 8 1.86 9.61 -8.58
C GLU A 8 1.81 9.52 -7.06
N TYR A 9 1.58 10.65 -6.38
CA TYR A 9 1.51 10.69 -4.93
C TYR A 9 0.31 9.93 -4.36
N TYR A 10 -0.87 10.07 -4.96
CA TYR A 10 -2.06 9.34 -4.49
C TYR A 10 -1.99 7.83 -4.72
N LYS A 11 -1.28 7.37 -5.76
CA LYS A 11 -1.04 5.92 -6.00
C LYS A 11 -0.27 5.24 -4.87
N LEU A 12 0.45 6.00 -4.05
CA LEU A 12 1.19 5.49 -2.90
C LEU A 12 0.29 5.24 -1.67
N ALA A 13 -0.95 5.74 -1.67
CA ALA A 13 -1.80 5.71 -0.48
C ALA A 13 -2.11 4.30 0.03
N ASP A 14 -2.34 3.35 -0.88
CA ASP A 14 -2.63 1.94 -0.54
C ASP A 14 -1.41 1.24 0.09
N GLY A 15 -0.22 1.44 -0.49
CA GLY A 15 1.02 0.82 -0.04
C GLY A 15 1.70 1.49 1.17
N TYR A 16 1.27 2.69 1.58
CA TYR A 16 1.96 3.45 2.62
C TYR A 16 2.00 2.73 3.97
N MET A 17 0.91 2.04 4.33
CA MET A 17 0.81 1.29 5.59
C MET A 17 1.90 0.22 5.70
N SER A 18 2.28 -0.43 4.59
CA SER A 18 3.31 -1.48 4.58
C SER A 18 4.68 -0.99 5.05
N TYR A 19 4.98 0.30 4.90
CA TYR A 19 6.26 0.89 5.30
C TYR A 19 6.16 1.78 6.53
N LYS A 20 4.96 2.28 6.87
CA LYS A 20 4.77 3.22 7.98
C LYS A 20 5.25 2.65 9.32
N ASN A 21 4.96 1.39 9.61
CA ASN A 21 5.39 0.76 10.86
C ASN A 21 6.91 0.71 11.02
N GLU A 22 7.63 0.41 9.92
CA GLU A 22 9.08 0.42 9.92
C GLU A 22 9.62 1.83 10.14
N LEU A 23 9.07 2.82 9.45
CA LEU A 23 9.44 4.22 9.61
C LEU A 23 9.17 4.76 11.02
N ASP A 24 8.01 4.44 11.60
CA ASP A 24 7.66 4.80 12.97
C ASP A 24 8.62 4.14 13.98
N SER A 25 9.12 2.93 13.70
CA SER A 25 10.10 2.27 14.57
C SER A 25 11.41 3.07 14.69
N TYR A 26 11.75 3.88 13.68
CA TYR A 26 12.93 4.73 13.71
C TYR A 26 12.81 5.89 14.70
N LEU A 27 11.60 6.29 15.10
CA LEU A 27 11.38 7.33 16.12
C LEU A 27 11.82 6.91 17.53
N ASN A 28 11.88 5.60 17.83
CA ASN A 28 12.17 5.12 19.18
C ASN A 28 13.61 5.42 19.61
N ASP A 29 13.77 6.20 20.69
CA ASP A 29 15.05 6.84 21.05
C ASP A 29 15.48 6.60 22.51
N SER A 30 15.18 5.46 23.10
CA SER A 30 15.87 5.13 24.36
C SER A 30 17.31 4.71 24.04
N HIS A 31 18.24 5.67 24.05
CA HIS A 31 19.71 5.50 24.09
C HIS A 31 20.45 5.33 22.74
N SER A 32 19.94 5.91 21.65
CA SER A 32 20.63 5.83 20.35
C SER A 32 21.82 6.80 20.25
N HIS A 33 22.94 6.36 19.65
CA HIS A 33 24.10 7.24 19.42
C HIS A 33 23.75 8.41 18.48
N TYR A 34 22.76 8.24 17.59
CA TYR A 34 22.19 9.26 16.71
C TYR A 34 21.70 10.51 17.47
N ASN A 35 21.20 10.36 18.70
CA ASN A 35 20.70 11.48 19.50
C ASN A 35 21.78 12.57 19.70
N SER A 36 23.03 12.16 19.95
CA SER A 36 24.15 13.09 20.14
C SER A 36 24.46 13.90 18.87
N TYR A 37 24.46 13.23 17.71
CA TYR A 37 24.63 13.87 16.40
C TYR A 37 23.49 14.84 16.11
N CYS A 38 22.25 14.43 16.36
CA CYS A 38 21.08 15.28 16.16
C CYS A 38 21.05 16.49 17.09
N LYS A 39 21.43 16.35 18.37
CA LYS A 39 21.59 17.51 19.27
C LYS A 39 22.61 18.51 18.75
N ALA A 40 23.74 18.03 18.22
CA ALA A 40 24.76 18.89 17.62
C ALA A 40 24.22 19.66 16.40
N ILE A 41 23.51 18.97 15.48
CA ILE A 41 22.87 19.59 14.31
C ILE A 41 21.82 20.62 14.74
N ILE A 42 20.95 20.25 15.69
CA ILE A 42 19.84 21.11 16.13
C ILE A 42 20.37 22.41 16.77
N THR A 43 21.42 22.29 17.58
CA THR A 43 22.08 23.43 18.23
C THR A 43 22.78 24.33 17.21
N SER A 44 23.38 23.75 16.16
CA SER A 44 24.17 24.50 15.20
C SER A 44 23.33 25.24 14.16
N VAL A 45 22.28 24.60 13.62
CA VAL A 45 21.58 25.10 12.42
C VAL A 45 20.05 25.09 12.49
N LEU A 46 19.44 24.50 13.52
CA LEU A 46 17.95 24.43 13.65
C LEU A 46 17.41 25.27 14.82
N GLY A 47 18.09 26.35 15.17
CA GLY A 47 17.64 27.29 16.20
C GLY A 47 17.48 26.68 17.59
N ASN A 48 18.16 25.55 17.86
CA ASN A 48 18.04 24.80 19.10
C ASN A 48 16.60 24.31 19.43
N ASN A 49 15.74 24.15 18.42
CA ASN A 49 14.40 23.60 18.61
C ASN A 49 14.47 22.08 18.80
N LEU A 50 14.42 21.62 20.06
CA LEU A 50 14.46 20.19 20.39
C LEU A 50 13.25 19.40 19.87
N GLY A 51 12.20 20.04 19.36
CA GLY A 51 11.10 19.35 18.68
C GLY A 51 11.56 18.54 17.45
N TYR A 52 12.70 18.90 16.84
CA TYR A 52 13.27 18.15 15.71
C TYR A 52 14.01 16.87 16.11
N ILE A 53 14.21 16.59 17.40
CA ILE A 53 15.13 15.52 17.83
C ILE A 53 14.74 14.14 17.31
N GLN A 54 13.46 13.76 17.45
CA GLN A 54 12.98 12.44 17.04
C GLN A 54 13.01 12.28 15.52
N THR A 55 12.56 13.30 14.79
CA THR A 55 12.57 13.32 13.32
C THR A 55 13.98 13.27 12.75
N CYS A 56 14.94 13.98 13.37
CA CYS A 56 16.35 13.89 13.00
C CYS A 56 16.92 12.49 13.28
N VAL A 57 16.66 11.91 14.46
CA VAL A 57 17.14 10.57 14.81
C VAL A 57 16.60 9.54 13.82
N ALA A 58 15.33 9.62 13.48
CA ALA A 58 14.71 8.73 12.52
C ALA A 58 15.30 8.89 11.11
N PHE A 59 15.58 10.12 10.67
CA PHE A 59 16.30 10.37 9.41
C PHE A 59 17.68 9.70 9.39
N LEU A 60 18.47 9.84 10.46
CA LEU A 60 19.81 9.24 10.49
C LEU A 60 19.75 7.72 10.49
N LYS A 61 18.80 7.11 11.20
CA LYS A 61 18.59 5.64 11.18
C LYS A 61 18.16 5.14 9.81
N TYR A 62 17.18 5.81 9.20
CA TYR A 62 16.73 5.48 7.85
C TYR A 62 17.90 5.54 6.86
N SER A 63 18.69 6.60 6.93
CA SER A 63 19.84 6.79 6.05
C SER A 63 20.94 5.75 6.29
N ASP A 64 21.22 5.42 7.56
CA ASP A 64 22.23 4.40 7.90
C ASP A 64 21.79 3.00 7.43
N ASN A 65 20.51 2.66 7.58
CA ASN A 65 19.96 1.40 7.07
C ASN A 65 20.06 1.33 5.54
N LEU A 66 19.66 2.39 4.83
CA LEU A 66 19.83 2.49 3.38
C LEU A 66 21.29 2.30 2.95
N LYS A 67 22.24 2.76 3.76
CA LYS A 67 23.69 2.64 3.51
C LYS A 67 24.24 1.26 3.78
N GLN A 68 23.77 0.58 4.82
CA GLN A 68 24.16 -0.80 5.11
C GLN A 68 23.58 -1.78 4.08
N ASP A 69 22.36 -1.52 3.60
CA ASP A 69 21.64 -2.42 2.70
C ASP A 69 22.06 -2.31 1.22
N GLU A 70 22.79 -1.26 0.81
CA GLU A 70 23.52 -1.24 -0.48
C GLU A 70 24.41 -2.49 -0.65
N PHE A 71 24.84 -3.08 0.47
CA PHE A 71 25.68 -4.27 0.49
C PHE A 71 24.91 -5.59 0.64
N LEU A 72 23.61 -5.58 1.00
CA LEU A 72 22.90 -6.77 1.53
C LEU A 72 21.56 -7.16 0.86
N LEU A 73 21.13 -6.51 -0.23
CA LEU A 73 19.92 -6.91 -1.01
C LEU A 73 18.63 -7.04 -0.15
N LYS A 74 18.43 -6.18 0.84
CA LYS A 74 17.23 -6.16 1.69
C LYS A 74 16.19 -5.17 1.16
N ASP A 75 14.90 -5.43 1.44
CA ASP A 75 13.76 -4.59 1.07
C ASP A 75 13.78 -3.25 1.83
N ASN A 76 14.55 -2.29 1.32
CA ASN A 76 14.61 -0.94 1.86
C ASN A 76 13.29 -0.18 1.65
N VAL A 77 12.90 0.62 2.64
CA VAL A 77 11.77 1.56 2.48
C VAL A 77 12.07 2.56 1.34
N PRO A 78 11.24 2.59 0.28
CA PRO A 78 11.43 3.53 -0.83
C PRO A 78 11.38 5.00 -0.38
N CYS A 79 12.19 5.84 -1.02
CA CYS A 79 12.33 7.26 -0.69
C CYS A 79 11.00 8.02 -0.78
N GLU A 80 10.08 7.58 -1.65
CA GLU A 80 8.76 8.17 -1.83
C GLU A 80 7.89 8.03 -0.57
N TYR A 81 7.92 6.86 0.07
CA TYR A 81 7.22 6.63 1.34
C TYR A 81 7.91 7.34 2.50
N PHE A 82 9.25 7.37 2.51
CA PHE A 82 9.98 8.19 3.47
C PHE A 82 9.62 9.68 3.33
N ASN A 83 9.51 10.21 2.10
CA ASN A 83 9.15 11.60 1.85
C ASN A 83 7.77 11.96 2.43
N ILE A 84 6.76 11.11 2.21
CA ILE A 84 5.41 11.23 2.79
C ILE A 84 5.50 11.26 4.33
N TRP A 85 6.16 10.26 4.89
CA TRP A 85 6.30 10.13 6.35
C TRP A 85 7.05 11.31 6.96
N PHE A 86 8.06 11.82 6.28
CA PHE A 86 8.86 12.96 6.74
C PHE A 86 8.02 14.24 6.80
N LYS A 87 7.14 14.45 5.81
CA LYS A 87 6.12 15.52 5.87
C LYS A 87 5.19 15.35 7.08
N GLU A 88 4.73 14.13 7.34
CA GLU A 88 3.89 13.83 8.51
C GLU A 88 4.57 14.23 9.82
N GLN A 89 5.84 13.83 9.98
CA GLN A 89 6.60 14.15 11.20
C GLN A 89 6.84 15.65 11.37
N LEU A 90 7.24 16.35 10.30
CA LEU A 90 7.51 17.80 10.37
C LEU A 90 6.28 18.62 10.76
N ARG A 91 5.08 18.22 10.32
CA ARG A 91 3.82 18.88 10.70
C ARG A 91 3.49 18.77 12.19
N ASN A 92 4.00 17.73 12.86
CA ASN A 92 3.76 17.49 14.28
C ASN A 92 4.74 18.27 15.18
N ILE A 93 5.74 18.94 14.61
CA ILE A 93 6.74 19.70 15.35
C ILE A 93 6.21 21.11 15.65
N PRO A 94 6.16 21.54 16.93
CA PRO A 94 5.73 22.88 17.30
C PRO A 94 6.59 23.96 16.63
N ASN A 95 5.91 24.95 16.04
CA ASN A 95 6.53 26.08 15.34
C ASN A 95 7.52 25.64 14.24
N ASN A 96 7.23 24.53 13.54
CA ASN A 96 8.03 24.14 12.39
C ASN A 96 8.01 25.23 11.31
N ILE A 97 9.19 25.64 10.85
CA ILE A 97 9.36 26.61 9.76
C ILE A 97 10.01 26.01 8.52
N TYR A 98 10.43 24.75 8.57
CA TYR A 98 11.15 24.09 7.47
C TYR A 98 10.20 23.24 6.64
N ASP A 99 10.35 23.35 5.33
CA ASP A 99 9.75 22.40 4.40
C ASP A 99 10.53 21.09 4.37
N VAL A 100 9.96 20.06 3.74
CA VAL A 100 10.49 18.70 3.74
C VAL A 100 11.87 18.66 3.08
N SER A 101 12.00 19.30 1.92
CA SER A 101 13.23 19.37 1.15
C SER A 101 14.31 20.16 1.88
N GLU A 102 13.94 21.28 2.51
CA GLU A 102 14.85 22.12 3.29
C GLU A 102 15.42 21.35 4.48
N PHE A 103 14.55 20.75 5.29
CA PHE A 103 14.96 19.99 6.46
C PHE A 103 15.83 18.77 6.06
N TYR A 104 15.42 18.04 5.02
CA TYR A 104 16.22 16.95 4.45
C TYR A 104 17.62 17.43 4.04
N ASN A 105 17.72 18.53 3.30
CA ASN A 105 19.00 19.06 2.83
C ASN A 105 19.91 19.52 3.98
N ILE A 106 19.34 20.14 5.03
CA ILE A 106 20.08 20.48 6.24
C ILE A 106 20.68 19.24 6.88
N LEU A 107 19.87 18.20 7.11
CA LEU A 107 20.35 16.97 7.73
C LEU A 107 21.35 16.22 6.84
N ASN A 108 21.07 16.09 5.54
CA ASN A 108 21.89 15.34 4.60
C ASN A 108 23.28 15.97 4.38
N SER A 109 23.36 17.30 4.37
CA SER A 109 24.62 18.02 4.11
C SER A 109 25.47 18.28 5.35
N HIS A 110 24.89 18.19 6.56
CA HIS A 110 25.61 18.52 7.78
C HIS A 110 26.74 17.51 8.07
N HIS A 111 27.90 18.01 8.52
CA HIS A 111 29.09 17.19 8.74
C HIS A 111 28.88 16.04 9.75
N GLN A 112 28.01 16.25 10.75
CA GLN A 112 27.64 15.24 11.76
C GLN A 112 26.88 14.05 11.16
N SER A 113 26.21 14.22 10.01
CA SER A 113 25.41 13.18 9.36
C SER A 113 26.22 12.31 8.40
N LYS A 114 27.39 12.76 7.94
CA LYS A 114 28.15 12.18 6.82
C LYS A 114 28.46 10.68 6.95
N GLN A 115 28.60 10.17 8.17
CA GLN A 115 28.88 8.76 8.38
C GLN A 115 27.64 7.87 8.19
N PHE A 116 26.43 8.42 8.30
CA PHE A 116 25.16 7.69 8.21
C PHE A 116 24.50 7.85 6.84
N VAL A 117 24.63 9.02 6.23
CA VAL A 117 23.94 9.30 4.96
C VAL A 117 24.64 8.69 3.76
N ASN A 118 23.84 8.27 2.79
CA ASN A 118 24.24 8.00 1.42
C ASN A 118 23.29 8.78 0.48
N ASP A 119 23.77 9.16 -0.70
CA ASP A 119 23.02 10.06 -1.59
C ASP A 119 21.83 9.37 -2.31
N LEU A 120 21.33 8.22 -1.82
CA LEU A 120 20.34 7.37 -2.50
C LEU A 120 18.96 8.02 -2.69
N CYS A 121 18.57 8.91 -1.77
CA CYS A 121 17.31 9.66 -1.85
C CYS A 121 17.48 11.09 -2.40
N VAL A 122 18.69 11.48 -2.82
CA VAL A 122 18.94 12.81 -3.38
C VAL A 122 18.09 13.00 -4.64
N GLY A 123 17.35 14.11 -4.68
CA GLY A 123 16.41 14.43 -5.77
C GLY A 123 15.07 13.70 -5.73
N LYS A 124 14.90 12.72 -4.82
CA LYS A 124 13.62 12.01 -4.60
C LYS A 124 12.80 12.65 -3.48
N ILE A 125 13.46 13.21 -2.47
CA ILE A 125 12.79 13.98 -1.40
C ILE A 125 12.38 15.35 -1.93
N LYS A 126 11.08 15.66 -1.82
CA LYS A 126 10.47 16.85 -2.43
C LYS A 126 9.38 17.38 -1.52
N ASP A 127 9.16 18.69 -1.58
CA ASP A 127 8.09 19.31 -0.83
C ASP A 127 6.72 18.79 -1.27
N ILE A 128 5.87 18.55 -0.28
CA ILE A 128 4.50 18.10 -0.46
C ILE A 128 3.61 19.22 0.04
N ASP A 129 2.81 19.78 -0.86
CA ASP A 129 1.81 20.79 -0.56
C ASP A 129 0.80 20.26 0.47
N ASP A 130 0.30 21.12 1.36
CA ASP A 130 -0.59 20.70 2.44
C ASP A 130 -1.93 20.17 1.94
N SER A 131 -2.45 20.68 0.82
CA SER A 131 -3.67 20.17 0.20
C SER A 131 -3.46 18.79 -0.41
N LEU A 132 -2.32 18.58 -1.07
CA LEU A 132 -1.90 17.28 -1.60
C LEU A 132 -1.73 16.26 -0.47
N PHE A 133 -1.05 16.64 0.61
CA PHE A 133 -0.85 15.80 1.78
C PHE A 133 -2.18 15.42 2.46
N LYS A 134 -3.09 16.39 2.63
CA LYS A 134 -4.41 16.14 3.23
C LYS A 134 -5.22 15.11 2.41
N ASN A 135 -5.25 15.26 1.10
CA ASN A 135 -5.96 14.34 0.22
C ASN A 135 -5.34 12.94 0.22
N PHE A 136 -4.01 12.86 0.30
CA PHE A 136 -3.31 11.60 0.48
C PHE A 136 -3.67 10.93 1.81
N GLN A 137 -3.66 11.67 2.92
CA GLN A 137 -4.03 11.12 4.23
C GLN A 137 -5.47 10.58 4.23
N PHE A 138 -6.38 11.29 3.55
CA PHE A 138 -7.75 10.81 3.37
C PHE A 138 -7.78 9.48 2.59
N LEU A 139 -7.11 9.39 1.44
CA LEU A 139 -7.03 8.15 0.65
C LEU A 139 -6.38 7.01 1.44
N HIS A 140 -5.26 7.29 2.12
CA HIS A 140 -4.58 6.31 2.97
C HIS A 140 -5.51 5.78 4.06
N ASN A 141 -6.29 6.64 4.71
CA ASN A 141 -7.24 6.21 5.73
C ASN A 141 -8.36 5.33 5.16
N LEU A 142 -8.80 5.58 3.92
CA LEU A 142 -9.75 4.69 3.22
C LEU A 142 -9.14 3.31 3.00
N TYR A 143 -7.93 3.24 2.41
CA TYR A 143 -7.24 1.97 2.20
C TYR A 143 -6.90 1.25 3.51
N TYR A 144 -6.48 1.96 4.54
CA TYR A 144 -6.21 1.39 5.86
C TYR A 144 -7.44 0.70 6.46
N ASN A 145 -8.59 1.38 6.45
CA ASN A 145 -9.83 0.77 6.95
C ASN A 145 -10.27 -0.41 6.05
N LEU A 146 -10.05 -0.35 4.74
CA LEU A 146 -10.34 -1.47 3.85
C LEU A 146 -9.42 -2.66 4.13
N ASN A 147 -8.14 -2.43 4.41
CA ASN A 147 -7.16 -3.45 4.76
C ASN A 147 -7.49 -4.09 6.12
N ILE A 148 -7.92 -3.29 7.12
CA ILE A 148 -8.46 -3.82 8.37
C ILE A 148 -9.66 -4.72 8.08
N TYR A 149 -10.61 -4.26 7.26
CA TYR A 149 -11.76 -5.07 6.87
C TYR A 149 -11.28 -6.38 6.25
N GLN A 150 -10.37 -6.34 5.26
CA GLN A 150 -9.83 -7.49 4.56
C GLN A 150 -9.10 -8.47 5.49
N SER A 151 -8.44 -7.98 6.53
CA SER A 151 -7.72 -8.83 7.48
C SER A 151 -8.65 -9.79 8.22
N ILE A 152 -8.31 -11.08 8.21
CA ILE A 152 -8.80 -12.06 9.19
C ILE A 152 -7.60 -12.26 10.14
N SER A 153 -7.40 -11.28 11.02
CA SER A 153 -6.24 -11.20 11.89
C SER A 153 -6.67 -11.39 13.35
N GLU A 154 -5.85 -12.09 14.14
CA GLU A 154 -6.01 -12.19 15.61
C GLU A 154 -5.87 -10.82 16.31
N GLU A 155 -5.32 -9.82 15.63
CA GLU A 155 -5.13 -8.45 16.16
C GLU A 155 -6.43 -7.63 16.21
N HIS A 156 -7.48 -8.07 15.51
CA HIS A 156 -8.75 -7.35 15.42
C HIS A 156 -9.91 -8.28 15.75
N ASP A 157 -10.70 -7.91 16.75
CA ASP A 157 -11.97 -8.61 17.00
C ASP A 157 -12.96 -8.39 15.85
N GLU A 158 -14.00 -9.24 15.78
CA GLU A 158 -15.03 -9.17 14.75
C GLU A 158 -15.71 -7.82 14.66
N LEU A 159 -15.90 -7.18 15.80
CA LEU A 159 -16.50 -5.86 15.86
C LEU A 159 -15.58 -4.81 15.19
N SER A 160 -14.27 -4.89 15.40
CA SER A 160 -13.28 -3.96 14.86
C SER A 160 -13.17 -4.05 13.34
N TYR A 161 -12.99 -5.25 12.78
CA TYR A 161 -12.89 -5.36 11.32
C TYR A 161 -14.21 -5.04 10.62
N CYS A 162 -15.35 -5.42 11.19
CA CYS A 162 -16.64 -5.06 10.60
C CYS A 162 -16.94 -3.56 10.67
N ASN A 163 -16.59 -2.89 11.77
CA ASN A 163 -16.74 -1.42 11.88
C ASN A 163 -15.85 -0.64 10.91
N SER A 164 -14.71 -1.19 10.50
CA SER A 164 -13.84 -0.54 9.51
C SER A 164 -14.52 -0.39 8.13
N ALA A 165 -15.36 -1.35 7.72
CA ALA A 165 -16.16 -1.23 6.50
C ALA A 165 -17.18 -0.09 6.56
N THR A 166 -17.80 0.13 7.73
CA THR A 166 -18.70 1.26 7.98
C THR A 166 -17.94 2.60 7.89
N LYS A 167 -16.75 2.69 8.49
CA LYS A 167 -15.89 3.89 8.42
C LYS A 167 -15.46 4.20 6.99
N CYS A 168 -15.08 3.19 6.21
CA CYS A 168 -14.80 3.33 4.78
C CYS A 168 -15.98 3.95 4.05
N ARG A 169 -17.17 3.36 4.20
CA ARG A 169 -18.39 3.82 3.54
C ARG A 169 -18.71 5.27 3.88
N GLU A 170 -18.76 5.61 5.15
CA GLU A 170 -19.15 6.96 5.60
C GLU A 170 -18.16 8.03 5.12
N SER A 171 -16.86 7.72 5.18
CA SER A 171 -15.81 8.64 4.71
C SER A 171 -15.87 8.83 3.20
N TYR A 172 -16.06 7.73 2.45
CA TYR A 172 -16.21 7.77 1.00
C TYR A 172 -17.46 8.55 0.58
N GLU A 173 -18.63 8.24 1.15
CA GLU A 173 -19.89 8.87 0.78
C GLU A 173 -19.89 10.38 1.05
N THR A 174 -19.21 10.79 2.12
CA THR A 174 -19.00 12.21 2.43
C THR A 174 -18.17 12.89 1.35
N GLU A 175 -17.01 12.34 1.00
CA GLU A 175 -16.09 12.99 0.06
C GLU A 175 -16.58 12.91 -1.40
N VAL A 176 -17.15 11.77 -1.80
CA VAL A 176 -17.63 11.56 -3.18
C VAL A 176 -18.80 12.48 -3.54
N SER A 177 -19.53 13.00 -2.54
CA SER A 177 -20.60 13.98 -2.76
C SER A 177 -20.10 15.29 -3.37
N ASN A 178 -18.80 15.59 -3.22
CA ASN A 178 -18.13 16.74 -3.84
C ASN A 178 -17.62 16.44 -5.26
N CYS A 179 -17.71 15.19 -5.72
CA CYS A 179 -17.24 14.79 -7.04
C CYS A 179 -18.27 15.05 -8.14
N THR A 180 -17.77 15.29 -9.35
CA THR A 180 -18.61 15.44 -10.55
C THR A 180 -18.20 14.41 -11.59
N SER A 181 -19.17 13.94 -12.37
CA SER A 181 -18.91 13.03 -13.49
C SER A 181 -18.16 13.71 -14.64
N THR A 182 -18.29 15.04 -14.75
CA THR A 182 -17.67 15.83 -15.81
C THR A 182 -16.41 16.49 -15.28
N ASN A 183 -15.25 16.08 -15.79
CA ASN A 183 -13.92 16.56 -15.36
C ASN A 183 -13.64 16.34 -13.85
N PRO A 184 -13.63 15.07 -13.39
CA PRO A 184 -13.35 14.76 -11.99
C PRO A 184 -11.94 15.24 -11.59
N SER A 185 -11.83 15.76 -10.36
CA SER A 185 -10.55 16.07 -9.73
C SER A 185 -9.69 14.81 -9.61
N LEU A 186 -8.37 14.97 -9.38
CA LEU A 186 -7.48 13.82 -9.19
C LEU A 186 -7.91 12.96 -7.99
N LEU A 187 -8.31 13.58 -6.88
CA LEU A 187 -8.85 12.85 -5.73
C LEU A 187 -10.10 12.06 -6.11
N CYS A 188 -11.01 12.69 -6.86
CA CYS A 188 -12.24 12.06 -7.34
C CYS A 188 -11.98 10.87 -8.27
N LYS A 189 -10.91 10.88 -9.08
CA LYS A 189 -10.50 9.73 -9.90
C LYS A 189 -9.97 8.57 -9.05
N GLU A 190 -9.22 8.87 -7.99
CA GLU A 190 -8.74 7.83 -7.06
C GLU A 190 -9.89 7.26 -6.22
N LEU A 191 -10.87 8.08 -5.84
CA LEU A 191 -12.11 7.59 -5.23
C LEU A 191 -12.87 6.62 -6.13
N MET A 192 -12.93 6.85 -7.45
CA MET A 192 -13.52 5.90 -8.38
C MET A 192 -12.80 4.54 -8.34
N LYS A 193 -11.47 4.53 -8.25
CA LYS A 193 -10.70 3.28 -8.13
C LYS A 193 -10.94 2.57 -6.80
N PHE A 194 -10.92 3.34 -5.71
CA PHE A 194 -11.22 2.82 -4.37
C PHE A 194 -12.61 2.17 -4.31
N LYS A 195 -13.62 2.81 -4.91
CA LYS A 195 -15.00 2.28 -5.00
C LYS A 195 -15.01 0.88 -5.60
N GLU A 196 -14.29 0.65 -6.71
CA GLU A 196 -14.23 -0.65 -7.35
C GLU A 196 -13.61 -1.73 -6.44
N GLN A 197 -12.55 -1.39 -5.72
CA GLN A 197 -11.91 -2.29 -4.77
C GLN A 197 -12.83 -2.60 -3.58
N TYR A 198 -13.40 -1.57 -2.95
CA TYR A 198 -14.34 -1.72 -1.85
C TYR A 198 -15.56 -2.58 -2.25
N ASN A 199 -16.16 -2.31 -3.40
CA ASN A 199 -17.33 -3.02 -3.87
C ASN A 199 -17.04 -4.49 -4.14
N SER A 200 -15.82 -4.83 -4.59
CA SER A 200 -15.38 -6.21 -4.74
C SER A 200 -15.33 -6.93 -3.39
N GLU A 201 -14.79 -6.30 -2.36
CA GLU A 201 -14.70 -6.87 -1.00
C GLU A 201 -16.08 -7.07 -0.35
N MET A 202 -17.00 -6.13 -0.58
CA MET A 202 -18.35 -6.22 -0.01
C MET A 202 -19.23 -7.31 -0.65
N GLN A 203 -18.79 -7.97 -1.74
CA GLN A 203 -19.51 -9.13 -2.29
C GLN A 203 -19.35 -10.40 -1.44
N ILE A 204 -18.35 -10.48 -0.57
CA ILE A 204 -18.06 -11.67 0.23
C ILE A 204 -19.12 -11.81 1.33
N LYS A 205 -20.15 -12.64 1.11
CA LYS A 205 -21.36 -12.69 1.95
C LYS A 205 -21.11 -13.11 3.40
N GLU A 206 -20.17 -14.01 3.63
CA GLU A 206 -19.91 -14.66 4.91
C GLU A 206 -19.25 -13.71 5.93
N LYS A 207 -18.57 -12.67 5.46
CA LYS A 207 -17.79 -11.75 6.30
C LYS A 207 -18.66 -10.65 6.89
N CYS A 208 -18.67 -10.43 8.20
CA CYS A 208 -19.54 -9.43 8.84
C CYS A 208 -21.03 -9.61 8.50
N PRO A 209 -21.64 -10.77 8.83
CA PRO A 209 -23.03 -11.06 8.44
C PRO A 209 -24.04 -10.11 9.08
N ASN A 210 -23.66 -9.46 10.18
CA ASN A 210 -24.52 -8.54 10.95
C ASN A 210 -24.42 -7.08 10.49
N ILE A 211 -23.60 -6.77 9.49
CA ILE A 211 -23.47 -5.41 8.94
C ILE A 211 -24.12 -5.32 7.58
N GLU A 212 -24.89 -4.26 7.37
CA GLU A 212 -25.44 -3.92 6.06
C GLU A 212 -24.32 -3.57 5.09
N LYS A 213 -24.04 -4.49 4.16
CA LYS A 213 -23.09 -4.27 3.07
C LYS A 213 -23.78 -3.43 2.00
N LYS A 214 -23.27 -2.22 1.80
CA LYS A 214 -23.76 -1.31 0.78
C LYS A 214 -22.74 -1.22 -0.34
N ILE A 215 -23.20 -1.40 -1.56
CA ILE A 215 -22.39 -1.11 -2.75
C ILE A 215 -22.30 0.40 -2.89
N LEU A 216 -21.07 0.91 -2.95
CA LEU A 216 -20.80 2.32 -3.15
C LEU A 216 -21.10 2.71 -4.58
N SER A 217 -21.70 3.88 -4.76
CA SER A 217 -21.97 4.50 -6.06
C SER A 217 -21.05 5.69 -6.30
N TYR A 218 -21.06 6.21 -7.53
CA TYR A 218 -20.32 7.42 -7.90
C TYR A 218 -21.22 8.36 -8.73
N PRO A 219 -21.18 9.69 -8.52
CA PRO A 219 -22.00 10.63 -9.27
C PRO A 219 -21.89 10.45 -10.79
N GLY A 220 -23.03 10.30 -11.46
CA GLY A 220 -23.11 10.11 -12.91
C GLY A 220 -22.66 8.74 -13.44
N HIS A 221 -22.39 7.78 -12.55
CA HIS A 221 -22.27 6.37 -12.87
C HIS A 221 -23.42 5.62 -12.19
N GLU A 222 -24.43 5.23 -12.96
CA GLU A 222 -25.42 4.26 -12.48
C GLU A 222 -24.76 2.88 -12.45
N ASP A 223 -24.68 2.28 -11.27
CA ASP A 223 -24.33 0.86 -11.12
C ASP A 223 -25.49 0.04 -11.68
N THR A 224 -25.48 -0.20 -12.99
CA THR A 224 -26.49 -1.07 -13.61
C THR A 224 -26.22 -2.50 -13.15
N ALA A 225 -27.24 -3.15 -12.58
CA ALA A 225 -27.19 -4.53 -12.08
C ALA A 225 -26.57 -5.54 -13.08
N GLN A 226 -26.56 -5.23 -14.38
CA GLN A 226 -25.93 -6.02 -15.43
C GLN A 226 -24.39 -6.12 -15.34
N GLN A 227 -23.69 -5.18 -14.72
CA GLN A 227 -22.24 -5.33 -14.49
C GLN A 227 -21.94 -6.30 -13.34
N LEU A 228 -22.83 -6.42 -12.35
CA LEU A 228 -22.72 -7.40 -11.27
C LEU A 228 -22.99 -8.85 -11.74
N GLU A 229 -23.95 -9.06 -12.64
CA GLU A 229 -24.32 -10.41 -13.12
C GLU A 229 -23.30 -11.03 -14.10
N SER A 230 -22.53 -10.21 -14.82
CA SER A 230 -21.53 -10.70 -15.78
C SER A 230 -20.34 -11.42 -15.12
N ARG A 231 -20.07 -11.17 -13.82
CA ARG A 231 -19.00 -11.83 -13.06
C ARG A 231 -19.44 -13.15 -12.39
N ASP A 232 -20.70 -13.25 -11.97
CA ASP A 232 -21.27 -14.51 -11.43
C ASP A 232 -21.33 -15.62 -12.50
N SER A 233 -21.42 -15.24 -13.77
CA SER A 233 -21.48 -16.18 -14.89
C SER A 233 -20.12 -16.86 -15.19
N GLN A 234 -19.00 -16.26 -14.79
CA GLN A 234 -17.66 -16.87 -14.97
C GLN A 234 -17.27 -17.78 -13.80
N SER A 235 -17.76 -17.54 -12.58
CA SER A 235 -17.45 -18.41 -11.42
C SER A 235 -18.34 -19.67 -11.38
N ALA A 236 -19.56 -19.60 -11.93
CA ALA A 236 -20.51 -20.72 -11.90
C ALA A 236 -20.23 -21.84 -12.91
N PHE A 237 -19.30 -21.66 -13.88
CA PHE A 237 -19.05 -22.66 -14.93
C PHE A 237 -17.97 -23.72 -14.58
N GLN A 238 -17.32 -23.63 -13.41
CA GLN A 238 -16.26 -24.58 -13.02
C GLN A 238 -16.67 -25.68 -12.04
N THR A 239 -17.94 -25.80 -11.68
CA THR A 239 -18.39 -26.80 -10.71
C THR A 239 -19.63 -27.55 -11.17
N ARG A 240 -19.50 -28.39 -12.20
CA ARG A 240 -20.33 -29.60 -12.31
C ARG A 240 -19.49 -30.80 -12.73
N SER A 241 -19.40 -31.71 -11.78
CA SER A 241 -18.75 -33.01 -11.82
C SER A 241 -19.19 -33.86 -13.02
N ALA A 242 -18.20 -34.41 -13.73
CA ALA A 242 -18.40 -35.46 -14.71
C ALA A 242 -18.82 -36.77 -14.01
N SER A 243 -20.04 -37.20 -14.30
CA SER A 243 -20.51 -38.56 -14.04
C SER A 243 -19.93 -39.50 -15.10
N ARG A 244 -19.34 -40.60 -14.63
CA ARG A 244 -18.68 -41.64 -15.41
C ARG A 244 -19.72 -42.60 -15.97
N GLY A 245 -19.71 -42.80 -17.29
CA GLY A 245 -20.44 -43.85 -17.99
C GLY A 245 -19.91 -43.99 -19.42
N GLU A 246 -19.02 -44.96 -19.63
CA GLU A 246 -18.67 -45.46 -20.97
C GLU A 246 -19.77 -46.41 -21.44
N ASP A 247 -20.28 -46.26 -22.68
CA ASP A 247 -20.04 -47.27 -23.72
C ASP A 247 -20.46 -46.81 -25.14
N SER A 248 -19.62 -47.20 -26.11
CA SER A 248 -19.88 -47.54 -27.52
C SER A 248 -20.26 -46.50 -28.62
N ARG A 249 -19.22 -46.22 -29.43
CA ARG A 249 -19.07 -46.40 -30.90
C ARG A 249 -19.75 -45.49 -31.95
N GLU A 250 -18.85 -45.09 -32.88
CA GLU A 250 -18.95 -44.93 -34.35
C GLU A 250 -19.18 -43.55 -35.02
N VAL A 251 -18.18 -43.19 -35.86
CA VAL A 251 -18.18 -42.54 -37.20
C VAL A 251 -18.93 -41.20 -37.33
N GLY A 252 -18.41 -40.09 -37.85
CA GLY A 252 -17.24 -39.74 -38.65
C GLY A 252 -17.60 -38.52 -39.52
N SER A 253 -16.60 -37.69 -39.85
CA SER A 253 -16.54 -36.65 -40.89
C SER A 253 -16.73 -35.15 -40.53
N SER A 254 -15.82 -34.37 -41.15
CA SER A 254 -15.76 -32.91 -41.45
C SER A 254 -15.10 -31.93 -40.45
N GLU A 255 -13.84 -31.60 -40.75
CA GLU A 255 -13.08 -30.37 -40.42
C GLU A 255 -13.78 -29.05 -40.87
N PRO A 256 -13.23 -27.85 -40.60
CA PRO A 256 -12.23 -27.45 -39.58
C PRO A 256 -12.74 -26.23 -38.77
N ASN A 257 -12.17 -25.91 -37.59
CA ASN A 257 -12.10 -24.51 -37.10
C ASN A 257 -11.21 -24.34 -35.86
N SER A 258 -10.46 -23.23 -35.90
CA SER A 258 -10.05 -22.41 -34.75
C SER A 258 -9.09 -23.03 -33.72
N ILE A 259 -7.81 -22.66 -33.86
CA ILE A 259 -6.77 -22.83 -32.84
C ILE A 259 -7.18 -22.07 -31.57
N HIS A 260 -7.61 -22.80 -30.54
CA HIS A 260 -7.55 -22.36 -29.15
C HIS A 260 -6.48 -23.22 -28.47
N ASP A 261 -5.27 -22.68 -28.36
CA ASP A 261 -4.19 -23.33 -27.60
C ASP A 261 -4.57 -23.31 -26.12
N SER A 262 -5.12 -24.42 -25.65
CA SER A 262 -5.17 -24.72 -24.22
C SER A 262 -3.78 -25.17 -23.80
N ILE A 263 -3.09 -24.33 -23.03
CA ILE A 263 -1.80 -24.69 -22.42
C ILE A 263 -2.07 -25.81 -21.41
N VAL A 264 -1.98 -27.05 -21.86
CA VAL A 264 -1.92 -28.22 -20.99
C VAL A 264 -0.51 -28.24 -20.41
N ILE A 265 -0.34 -27.66 -19.23
CA ILE A 265 0.91 -27.78 -18.48
C ILE A 265 1.06 -29.28 -18.12
N PRO A 266 2.10 -29.96 -18.62
CA PRO A 266 2.29 -31.36 -18.30
C PRO A 266 2.54 -31.48 -16.79
N VAL A 267 1.90 -32.48 -16.17
CA VAL A 267 1.94 -32.77 -14.72
C VAL A 267 3.37 -32.81 -14.17
N SER A 268 4.37 -33.08 -15.02
CA SER A 268 5.80 -33.00 -14.70
C SER A 268 6.27 -31.63 -14.21
N VAL A 269 5.73 -30.51 -14.71
CA VAL A 269 6.11 -29.15 -14.27
C VAL A 269 5.53 -28.83 -12.89
N ILE A 270 4.30 -29.27 -12.62
CA ILE A 270 3.63 -29.11 -11.32
C ILE A 270 4.37 -29.90 -10.23
N LEU A 271 4.87 -31.09 -10.57
CA LEU A 271 5.68 -31.90 -9.66
C LEU A 271 7.05 -31.29 -9.37
N LEU A 272 7.68 -30.66 -10.37
CA LEU A 272 8.95 -29.94 -10.19
C LEU A 272 8.80 -28.74 -9.25
N ILE A 273 7.73 -27.95 -9.41
CA ILE A 273 7.44 -26.81 -8.53
C ILE A 273 7.18 -27.28 -7.10
N SER A 274 6.36 -28.32 -6.93
CA SER A 274 6.09 -28.92 -5.61
C SER A 274 7.36 -29.44 -4.94
N PHE A 275 8.28 -30.05 -5.70
CA PHE A 275 9.54 -30.55 -5.17
C PHE A 275 10.49 -29.43 -4.71
N LEU A 276 10.53 -28.32 -5.45
CA LEU A 276 11.31 -27.14 -5.05
C LEU A 276 10.76 -26.52 -3.77
N PHE A 277 9.43 -26.41 -3.62
CA PHE A 277 8.80 -25.93 -2.38
C PHE A 277 9.14 -26.80 -1.17
N LEU A 278 9.20 -28.12 -1.32
CA LEU A 278 9.61 -29.02 -0.24
C LEU A 278 11.09 -28.85 0.17
N ILE A 279 11.97 -28.56 -0.80
CA ILE A 279 13.37 -28.25 -0.51
C ILE A 279 13.48 -26.93 0.27
N PHE A 280 12.80 -25.88 -0.19
CA PHE A 280 12.82 -24.58 0.50
C PHE A 280 12.22 -24.66 1.90
N TYR A 281 11.10 -25.37 2.06
CA TYR A 281 10.49 -25.60 3.36
C TYR A 281 11.44 -26.34 4.33
N LYS A 282 12.15 -27.36 3.84
CA LYS A 282 13.12 -28.10 4.66
C LYS A 282 14.35 -27.28 5.03
N VAL A 283 14.82 -26.40 4.14
CA VAL A 283 15.94 -25.48 4.41
C VAL A 283 15.52 -24.39 5.41
N TYR A 284 14.29 -23.89 5.32
CA TYR A 284 13.75 -22.91 6.26
C TYR A 284 13.65 -23.48 7.68
N ASN A 285 13.14 -24.70 7.84
CA ASN A 285 12.97 -25.32 9.16
C ASN A 285 14.27 -25.83 9.82
N ASN A 286 15.36 -25.99 9.06
CA ASN A 286 16.65 -26.43 9.60
C ASN A 286 17.57 -25.27 10.04
N ASN A 287 17.12 -24.02 9.90
CA ASN A 287 17.88 -22.82 10.28
C ASN A 287 17.33 -22.15 11.56
N PHE A 288 16.54 -22.87 12.36
CA PHE A 288 16.11 -22.49 13.71
C PHE A 288 16.42 -23.59 14.72
#